data_AF-X0QAE0-F1
#
_entry.id   AF-X0QAE0-F1
#
_cell.length_a   1.000
_cell.length_b   1.000
_cell.length_c   1.000
_cell.angle_alpha   90.00
_cell.angle_beta   90.00
_cell.angle_gamma   90.00
#
_symmetry.space_group_name_H-M   'P 1'
#
loop_
_entity.id
_entity.type
_entity.pdbx_description
1 polymer ?
#
loop_
_entity_poly.entity_id
_entity_poly.type
_entity_poly.pdbx_seq_one_letter_code
_entity_poly.pdbx_strand_id
1 'polypeptide(L)'
;MISLSDRVLLMATGEIECPGTEGPGFLRWGWLADLYSHPVWGLVTIPGFSVSVGCKVAMLCRDMPTGTVNSLAARWDAVDRLGAIGAGRARSAALYAWSAVADTTVDAHDYLGGHQFSGAEAVAAAFWAHLAAKPGSIAEACIFSAIEAWDSRLRRPSTRGAVA
;
A
#
# COMPACT_ATOMS: atom_id res chain seq x y z
N MET A 1 26.71 4.06 -6.46
CA MET A 1 25.39 3.53 -6.79
C MET A 1 24.69 3.23 -5.47
N ILE A 2 23.52 3.81 -5.21
CA ILE A 2 22.80 3.66 -3.93
C ILE A 2 22.15 2.27 -3.91
N SER A 3 22.21 1.52 -2.79
CA SER A 3 21.60 0.19 -2.73
C SER A 3 20.06 0.29 -2.77
N LEU A 4 19.37 -0.80 -3.13
CA LEU A 4 17.90 -0.81 -3.13
C LEU A 4 17.34 -0.58 -1.72
N SER A 5 17.95 -1.14 -0.68
CA SER A 5 17.55 -0.91 0.71
C SER A 5 17.74 0.55 1.13
N ASP A 6 18.83 1.18 0.71
CA ASP A 6 19.05 2.62 0.97
C ASP A 6 17.99 3.45 0.24
N ARG A 7 17.59 3.09 -0.98
CA ARG A 7 16.50 3.78 -1.69
C ARG A 7 15.17 3.65 -0.94
N VAL A 8 14.83 2.46 -0.46
CA VAL A 8 13.60 2.26 0.34
C VAL A 8 13.66 3.04 1.65
N LEU A 9 14.82 3.12 2.30
CA LEU A 9 15.03 3.95 3.48
C LEU A 9 14.82 5.44 3.17
N LEU A 10 15.40 5.95 2.08
CA LEU A 10 15.25 7.34 1.65
C LEU A 10 13.79 7.68 1.30
N MET A 11 13.03 6.72 0.76
CA MET A 11 11.58 6.90 0.56
C MET A 11 10.85 7.01 1.89
N ALA A 12 11.19 6.16 2.86
CA ALA A 12 10.58 6.15 4.19
C ALA A 12 10.89 7.43 4.98
N THR A 13 12.06 8.04 4.77
CA THR A 13 12.45 9.31 5.42
C THR A 13 11.98 10.55 4.66
N GLY A 14 11.31 10.38 3.51
CA GLY A 14 10.85 11.47 2.66
C GLY A 14 11.99 12.21 1.94
N GLU A 15 13.20 11.65 1.91
CA GLU A 15 14.33 12.23 1.18
C GLU A 15 14.24 12.00 -0.32
N ILE A 16 13.55 10.95 -0.76
CA ILE A 16 13.17 10.74 -2.15
C ILE A 16 11.69 10.44 -2.29
N GLU A 17 11.15 10.74 -3.47
CA GLU A 17 9.72 10.54 -3.77
C GLU A 17 9.35 9.05 -3.66
N CYS A 18 8.23 8.79 -2.99
CA CYS A 18 7.69 7.45 -2.80
C CYS A 18 6.48 7.25 -3.74
N PRO A 19 6.39 6.13 -4.48
CA PRO A 19 5.27 5.87 -5.38
C PRO A 19 3.93 5.93 -4.64
N GLY A 20 2.91 6.44 -5.30
CA GLY A 20 1.57 6.50 -4.71
C GLY A 20 1.42 7.56 -3.61
N THR A 21 2.40 8.46 -3.42
CA THR A 21 2.28 9.63 -2.53
C THR A 21 1.80 10.90 -3.23
N GLU A 22 2.04 11.01 -4.53
CA GLU A 22 1.59 12.13 -5.36
C GLU A 22 0.31 11.85 -6.14
N GLY A 23 -0.31 12.90 -6.67
CA GLY A 23 -1.50 12.79 -7.52
C GLY A 23 -2.84 12.59 -6.78
N PRO A 24 -3.94 12.48 -7.55
CA PRO A 24 -5.30 12.42 -7.00
C PRO A 24 -5.50 11.24 -6.04
N GLY A 25 -6.18 11.49 -4.91
CA GLY A 25 -6.43 10.47 -3.88
C GLY A 25 -7.08 9.18 -4.41
N PHE A 26 -7.97 9.27 -5.41
CA PHE A 26 -8.59 8.08 -6.01
C PHE A 26 -7.59 7.19 -6.77
N LEU A 27 -6.57 7.77 -7.41
CA LEU A 27 -5.50 7.00 -8.05
C LEU A 27 -4.61 6.33 -7.01
N ARG A 28 -4.29 7.06 -5.94
CA ARG A 28 -3.46 6.58 -4.82
C ARG A 28 -4.13 5.41 -4.11
N TRP A 29 -5.41 5.54 -3.75
CA TRP A 29 -6.21 4.45 -3.18
C TRP A 29 -6.30 3.23 -4.09
N GLY A 30 -6.53 3.43 -5.38
CA GLY A 30 -6.54 2.35 -6.34
C GLY A 30 -5.17 1.65 -6.48
N TRP A 31 -4.06 2.36 -6.29
CA TRP A 31 -2.71 1.80 -6.38
C TRP A 31 -2.35 1.07 -5.09
N LEU A 32 -2.68 1.63 -3.92
CA LEU A 32 -2.58 0.94 -2.63
C LEU A 32 -3.33 -0.38 -2.67
N ALA A 33 -4.51 -0.44 -3.30
CA ALA A 33 -5.23 -1.69 -3.46
C ALA A 33 -4.42 -2.78 -4.18
N ASP A 34 -3.66 -2.40 -5.21
CA ASP A 34 -2.80 -3.34 -5.93
C ASP A 34 -1.54 -3.67 -5.13
N LEU A 35 -0.99 -2.73 -4.36
CA LEU A 35 0.09 -2.99 -3.40
C LEU A 35 -0.26 -4.13 -2.44
N TYR A 36 -1.52 -4.25 -2.05
CA TYR A 36 -1.97 -5.39 -1.26
C TYR A 36 -2.20 -6.65 -2.09
N SER A 37 -2.91 -6.56 -3.22
CA SER A 37 -3.54 -7.72 -3.87
C SER A 37 -2.89 -8.19 -5.18
N HIS A 38 -1.92 -7.46 -5.73
CA HIS A 38 -1.32 -7.83 -7.01
C HIS A 38 -0.58 -9.18 -6.91
N PRO A 39 -0.85 -10.14 -7.82
CA PRO A 39 -0.34 -11.52 -7.69
C PRO A 39 1.17 -11.66 -7.90
N VAL A 40 1.83 -10.64 -8.42
CA VAL A 40 3.28 -10.67 -8.75
C VAL A 40 4.13 -9.85 -7.80
N TRP A 41 3.64 -8.67 -7.39
CA TRP A 41 4.41 -7.69 -6.62
C TRP A 41 3.66 -7.15 -5.40
N GLY A 42 2.41 -7.59 -5.18
CA GLY A 42 1.65 -7.21 -4.01
C GLY A 42 2.05 -7.98 -2.76
N LEU A 43 1.55 -7.53 -1.61
CA LEU A 43 1.83 -8.13 -0.30
C LEU A 43 1.30 -9.55 -0.16
N VAL A 44 0.26 -9.94 -0.91
CA VAL A 44 -0.18 -11.35 -1.00
C VAL A 44 0.92 -12.32 -1.43
N THR A 45 2.03 -11.83 -2.00
CA THR A 45 3.20 -12.64 -2.39
C THR A 45 4.24 -12.80 -1.28
N ILE A 46 4.02 -12.20 -0.11
CA ILE A 46 4.93 -12.26 1.04
C ILE A 46 4.62 -13.49 1.90
N PRO A 47 5.58 -14.40 2.12
CA PRO A 47 5.38 -15.56 2.98
C PRO A 47 4.97 -15.15 4.40
N GLY A 48 3.94 -15.81 4.94
CA GLY A 48 3.39 -15.52 6.27
C GLY A 48 2.39 -14.36 6.31
N PHE A 49 2.15 -13.66 5.20
CA PHE A 49 1.05 -12.71 5.08
C PHE A 49 -0.18 -13.40 4.45
N SER A 50 -1.38 -13.05 4.93
CA SER A 50 -2.62 -13.73 4.51
C SER A 50 -3.17 -13.14 3.21
N VAL A 51 -3.33 -13.98 2.19
CA VAL A 51 -3.94 -13.60 0.91
C VAL A 51 -5.33 -13.00 1.11
N SER A 52 -6.15 -13.62 1.96
CA SER A 52 -7.50 -13.13 2.27
C SER A 52 -7.50 -11.74 2.91
N VAL A 53 -6.48 -11.43 3.71
CA VAL A 53 -6.32 -10.11 4.33
C VAL A 53 -5.90 -9.09 3.29
N GLY A 54 -4.88 -9.40 2.47
CA GLY A 54 -4.47 -8.53 1.36
C GLY A 54 -5.63 -8.19 0.42
N CYS A 55 -6.44 -9.18 0.04
CA CYS A 55 -7.63 -8.94 -0.78
C CYS A 55 -8.68 -8.07 -0.06
N LYS A 56 -8.91 -8.26 1.25
CA LYS A 56 -9.84 -7.45 2.05
C LYS A 56 -9.40 -5.98 2.11
N VAL A 57 -8.13 -5.74 2.43
CA VAL A 57 -7.58 -4.38 2.47
C VAL A 57 -7.65 -3.74 1.08
N ALA A 58 -7.31 -4.50 0.03
CA ALA A 58 -7.43 -4.02 -1.35
C ALA A 58 -8.86 -3.61 -1.74
N MET A 59 -9.87 -4.39 -1.35
CA MET A 59 -11.27 -4.02 -1.56
C MET A 59 -11.61 -2.71 -0.84
N LEU A 60 -11.19 -2.55 0.41
CA LEU A 60 -11.43 -1.33 1.17
C LEU A 60 -10.77 -0.11 0.54
N CYS A 61 -9.50 -0.22 0.12
CA CYS A 61 -8.81 0.83 -0.61
C CYS A 61 -9.59 1.25 -1.86
N ARG A 62 -10.13 0.30 -2.63
CA ARG A 62 -10.96 0.61 -3.83
C ARG A 62 -12.28 1.29 -3.49
N ASP A 63 -12.86 1.00 -2.33
CA ASP A 63 -14.10 1.61 -1.86
C ASP A 63 -13.90 3.06 -1.34
N MET A 64 -12.67 3.45 -0.96
CA MET A 64 -12.40 4.76 -0.34
C MET A 64 -12.93 5.98 -1.10
N PRO A 65 -12.80 6.08 -2.45
CA PRO A 65 -13.23 7.27 -3.17
C PRO A 65 -14.76 7.45 -3.27
N THR A 66 -15.54 6.38 -3.03
CA THR A 66 -16.99 6.37 -3.31
C THR A 66 -17.85 5.83 -2.18
N GLY A 67 -17.25 5.19 -1.17
CA GLY A 67 -17.96 4.56 -0.08
C GLY A 67 -18.51 5.56 0.93
N THR A 68 -19.47 5.10 1.74
CA THR A 68 -20.06 5.93 2.80
C THR A 68 -19.13 6.00 4.01
N VAL A 69 -18.89 7.21 4.52
CA VAL A 69 -17.88 7.49 5.57
C VAL A 69 -18.06 6.59 6.80
N ASN A 70 -19.26 6.55 7.38
CA ASN A 70 -19.52 5.77 8.59
C ASN A 70 -19.32 4.25 8.39
N SER A 71 -19.67 3.73 7.21
CA SER A 71 -19.49 2.30 6.90
C SER A 71 -18.02 1.96 6.68
N LEU A 72 -17.28 2.83 5.98
CA LEU A 72 -15.85 2.65 5.75
C LEU A 72 -15.07 2.75 7.05
N ALA A 73 -15.36 3.73 7.91
CA ALA A 73 -14.70 3.90 9.20
C ALA A 73 -14.81 2.62 10.06
N ALA A 74 -16.02 2.07 10.21
CA ALA A 74 -16.23 0.85 10.98
C ALA A 74 -15.51 -0.38 10.36
N ARG A 75 -15.39 -0.44 9.03
CA ARG A 75 -14.65 -1.51 8.35
C ARG A 75 -13.13 -1.36 8.54
N TRP A 76 -12.62 -0.13 8.56
CA TRP A 76 -11.22 0.16 8.85
C TRP A 76 -10.87 -0.10 10.32
N ASP A 77 -11.74 0.21 11.28
CA ASP A 77 -11.57 -0.18 12.69
C ASP A 77 -11.42 -1.71 12.84
N ALA A 78 -12.16 -2.47 12.05
CA ALA A 78 -12.05 -3.93 12.04
C ALA A 78 -10.73 -4.40 11.42
N VAL A 79 -10.20 -3.69 10.42
CA VAL A 79 -8.88 -3.96 9.83
C VAL A 79 -7.75 -3.58 10.78
N ASP A 80 -7.87 -2.46 11.51
CA ASP A 80 -6.89 -2.05 12.53
C ASP A 80 -6.69 -3.16 13.58
N ARG A 81 -7.81 -3.63 14.16
CA ARG A 81 -7.80 -4.74 15.14
C ARG A 81 -7.19 -6.01 14.55
N LEU A 82 -7.53 -6.33 13.30
CA LEU A 82 -6.95 -7.47 12.59
C LEU A 82 -5.44 -7.28 12.38
N GLY A 83 -5.01 -6.07 12.04
CA GLY A 83 -3.63 -5.64 11.90
C GLY A 83 -2.84 -5.85 13.18
N ALA A 84 -3.35 -5.37 14.31
CA ALA A 84 -2.72 -5.55 15.63
C ALA A 84 -2.55 -7.04 15.99
N ILE A 85 -3.57 -7.87 15.76
CA ILE A 85 -3.50 -9.32 15.99
C ILE A 85 -2.47 -9.98 15.05
N GLY A 86 -2.48 -9.59 13.79
CA GLY A 86 -1.56 -10.08 12.77
C GLY A 86 -0.11 -9.76 13.08
N ALA A 87 0.18 -8.49 13.38
CA ALA A 87 1.50 -7.99 13.75
C ALA A 87 2.04 -8.70 15.01
N GLY A 88 1.20 -8.92 16.03
CA GLY A 88 1.60 -9.62 17.26
C GLY A 88 2.02 -11.08 17.05
N ARG A 89 1.64 -11.70 15.91
CA ARG A 89 1.98 -13.08 15.55
C ARG A 89 3.03 -13.17 14.45
N ALA A 90 3.23 -12.10 13.71
CA ALA A 90 4.09 -12.06 12.55
C ALA A 90 5.57 -12.09 12.94
N ARG A 91 6.40 -12.54 11.99
CA ARG A 91 7.86 -12.56 12.09
C ARG A 91 8.44 -12.15 10.74
N SER A 92 9.65 -11.59 10.78
CA SER A 92 10.45 -11.30 9.57
C SER A 92 9.65 -10.48 8.55
N ALA A 93 9.60 -10.90 7.28
CA ALA A 93 8.92 -10.15 6.22
C ALA A 93 7.42 -9.91 6.44
N ALA A 94 6.72 -10.86 7.07
CA ALA A 94 5.30 -10.71 7.35
C ALA A 94 5.03 -9.56 8.32
N LEU A 95 5.98 -9.24 9.22
CA LEU A 95 5.82 -8.12 10.14
C LEU A 95 5.70 -6.80 9.36
N TYR A 96 6.56 -6.58 8.37
CA TYR A 96 6.49 -5.38 7.52
C TYR A 96 5.20 -5.33 6.69
N ALA A 97 4.71 -6.47 6.21
CA ALA A 97 3.41 -6.52 5.52
C ALA A 97 2.25 -6.12 6.44
N TRP A 98 2.31 -6.48 7.72
CA TRP A 98 1.32 -6.06 8.72
C TRP A 98 1.51 -4.61 9.16
N SER A 99 2.74 -4.08 9.19
CA SER A 99 3.00 -2.65 9.36
C SER A 99 2.33 -1.84 8.26
N ALA A 100 2.46 -2.26 6.99
CA ALA A 100 1.76 -1.59 5.89
C ALA A 100 0.25 -1.52 6.12
N VAL A 101 -0.38 -2.61 6.60
CA VAL A 101 -1.82 -2.64 6.94
C VAL A 101 -2.17 -1.60 8.00
N ALA A 102 -1.35 -1.49 9.06
CA ALA A 102 -1.55 -0.50 10.11
C ALA A 102 -1.42 0.93 9.55
N ASP A 103 -0.36 1.21 8.78
CA ASP A 103 -0.11 2.52 8.18
C ASP A 103 -1.23 2.93 7.22
N THR A 104 -1.71 2.00 6.37
CA THR A 104 -2.86 2.26 5.50
C THR A 104 -4.15 2.51 6.27
N THR A 105 -4.29 1.92 7.46
CA THR A 105 -5.47 2.18 8.29
C THR A 105 -5.43 3.60 8.86
N VAL A 106 -4.25 4.09 9.26
CA VAL A 106 -4.05 5.49 9.64
C VAL A 106 -4.40 6.42 8.47
N ASP A 107 -3.83 6.18 7.29
CA ASP A 107 -4.15 6.95 6.07
C ASP A 107 -5.65 6.95 5.77
N ALA A 108 -6.34 5.83 6.01
CA ALA A 108 -7.77 5.71 5.77
C ALA A 108 -8.58 6.55 6.75
N HIS A 109 -8.23 6.57 8.04
CA HIS A 109 -8.89 7.41 9.02
C HIS A 109 -8.65 8.90 8.75
N ASP A 110 -7.44 9.28 8.38
CA ASP A 110 -7.12 10.66 7.99
C ASP A 110 -7.97 11.10 6.79
N TYR A 111 -8.02 10.27 5.74
CA TYR A 111 -8.83 10.56 4.56
C TYR A 111 -10.32 10.68 4.88
N LEU A 112 -10.87 9.77 5.70
CA LEU A 112 -12.28 9.81 6.12
C LEU A 112 -12.60 11.02 7.02
N GLY A 113 -11.61 11.53 7.76
CA GLY A 113 -11.69 12.78 8.52
C GLY A 113 -11.58 14.05 7.66
N GLY A 114 -11.34 13.91 6.35
CA GLY A 114 -11.14 15.04 5.43
C GLY A 114 -9.72 15.60 5.45
N HIS A 115 -8.76 14.88 6.03
CA HIS A 115 -7.35 15.24 6.02
C HIS A 115 -6.64 14.68 4.77
N GLN A 116 -5.47 15.24 4.46
CA GLN A 116 -4.58 14.66 3.47
C GLN A 116 -3.92 13.41 4.05
N PHE A 117 -3.79 12.38 3.25
CA PHE A 117 -3.00 11.18 3.56
C PHE A 117 -1.85 11.08 2.56
N SER A 118 -0.75 10.40 2.92
CA SER A 118 0.41 10.23 2.04
C SER A 118 0.43 8.83 1.42
N GLY A 119 0.25 7.77 2.22
CA GLY A 119 0.53 6.39 1.81
C GLY A 119 2.01 5.98 1.85
N ALA A 120 2.93 6.90 2.15
CA ALA A 120 4.38 6.68 2.06
C ALA A 120 4.86 5.59 3.01
N GLU A 121 4.38 5.62 4.25
CA GLU A 121 4.69 4.66 5.30
C GLU A 121 4.25 3.25 4.89
N ALA A 122 3.02 3.12 4.38
CA ALA A 122 2.50 1.86 3.86
C ALA A 122 3.31 1.31 2.68
N VAL A 123 3.74 2.18 1.75
CA VAL A 123 4.58 1.80 0.61
C VAL A 123 5.96 1.33 1.09
N ALA A 124 6.60 2.10 1.95
CA ALA A 124 7.91 1.77 2.49
C ALA A 124 7.89 0.44 3.24
N ALA A 125 6.89 0.24 4.10
CA ALA A 125 6.68 -1.02 4.81
C ALA A 125 6.48 -2.18 3.82
N ALA A 126 5.71 -2.00 2.75
CA ALA A 126 5.53 -3.03 1.75
C ALA A 126 6.82 -3.38 0.98
N PHE A 127 7.65 -2.38 0.66
CA PHE A 127 8.94 -2.61 0.01
C PHE A 127 9.94 -3.29 0.95
N TRP A 128 9.94 -2.95 2.24
CA TRP A 128 10.69 -3.69 3.26
C TRP A 128 10.24 -5.15 3.37
N ALA A 129 8.94 -5.43 3.23
CA ALA A 129 8.44 -6.80 3.21
C ALA A 129 9.06 -7.61 2.06
N HIS A 130 9.17 -7.02 0.86
CA HIS A 130 9.83 -7.68 -0.28
C HIS A 130 11.32 -7.88 -0.06
N LEU A 131 12.04 -6.86 0.43
CA LEU A 131 13.46 -6.94 0.75
C LEU A 131 13.76 -8.03 1.79
N ALA A 132 12.87 -8.19 2.78
CA ALA A 132 13.01 -9.20 3.83
C ALA A 132 12.58 -10.62 3.37
N ALA A 133 11.71 -10.74 2.36
CA ALA A 133 11.15 -12.02 1.92
C ALA A 133 11.91 -12.68 0.76
N LYS A 134 12.62 -11.89 -0.06
CA LYS A 134 13.08 -12.33 -1.38
C LYS A 134 14.57 -12.05 -1.59
N PRO A 135 15.27 -12.82 -2.44
CA PRO A 135 16.60 -12.44 -2.91
C PRO A 135 16.60 -11.05 -3.55
N GLY A 136 17.72 -10.32 -3.42
CA GLY A 136 17.81 -8.91 -3.83
C GLY A 136 17.29 -8.61 -5.23
N SER A 137 17.68 -9.41 -6.23
CA SER A 137 17.22 -9.22 -7.63
C SER A 137 15.72 -9.44 -7.83
N ILE A 138 15.11 -10.35 -7.06
CA ILE A 138 13.66 -10.60 -7.11
C ILE A 138 12.91 -9.47 -6.39
N ALA A 139 13.40 -9.05 -5.23
CA ALA A 139 12.83 -7.90 -4.51
C ALA A 139 12.88 -6.64 -5.37
N GLU A 140 13.99 -6.40 -6.06
CA GLU A 140 14.16 -5.30 -7.01
C GLU A 140 13.14 -5.35 -8.14
N ALA A 141 12.97 -6.52 -8.78
CA ALA A 141 11.99 -6.69 -9.86
C ALA A 141 10.55 -6.43 -9.37
N CYS A 142 10.19 -6.88 -8.17
CA CYS A 142 8.87 -6.62 -7.58
C CYS A 142 8.66 -5.12 -7.32
N ILE A 143 9.62 -4.46 -6.66
CA ILE A 143 9.53 -3.02 -6.33
C ILE A 143 9.49 -2.19 -7.62
N PHE A 144 10.35 -2.49 -8.60
CA PHE A 144 10.36 -1.82 -9.88
C PHE A 144 9.02 -1.97 -10.61
N SER A 145 8.44 -3.18 -10.62
CA SER A 145 7.11 -3.42 -11.22
C SER A 145 6.01 -2.62 -10.53
N ALA A 146 6.07 -2.47 -9.21
CA ALA A 146 5.12 -1.65 -8.44
C ALA A 146 5.23 -0.16 -8.79
N ILE A 147 6.47 0.34 -8.95
CA ILE A 147 6.76 1.71 -9.40
C ILE A 147 6.26 1.93 -10.83
N GLU A 148 6.56 1.04 -11.77
CA GLU A 148 6.10 1.16 -13.16
C GLU A 148 4.56 1.14 -13.26
N ALA A 149 3.91 0.35 -12.42
CA ALA A 149 2.45 0.31 -12.32
C ALA A 149 1.89 1.65 -11.82
N TRP A 150 2.57 2.33 -10.89
CA TRP A 150 2.22 3.68 -10.46
C TRP A 150 2.37 4.70 -11.60
N ASP A 151 3.53 4.75 -12.22
CA ASP A 151 3.82 5.70 -13.31
C ASP A 151 2.85 5.56 -14.48
N SER A 152 2.47 4.31 -14.79
CA SER A 152 1.50 4.02 -15.84
C SER A 152 0.09 4.54 -15.51
N ARG A 153 -0.29 4.56 -14.24
CA ARG A 153 -1.57 5.15 -13.78
C ARG A 153 -1.55 6.67 -13.87
N LEU A 154 -0.43 7.31 -13.51
CA LEU A 154 -0.27 8.76 -13.64
C LEU A 154 -0.32 9.23 -15.10
N ARG A 155 0.30 8.48 -16.02
CA ARG A 155 0.28 8.79 -17.46
C ARG A 155 -1.08 8.53 -18.13
N ARG A 156 -1.95 7.73 -17.51
CA ARG A 156 -3.30 7.44 -18.00
C ARG A 156 -4.35 7.65 -16.89
N PRO A 157 -4.56 8.89 -16.43
CA PRO A 157 -5.71 9.18 -15.59
C PRO A 157 -6.94 8.88 -16.47
N SER A 158 -7.74 7.89 -16.08
CA SER A 158 -8.95 7.48 -16.79
C SER A 158 -9.72 8.70 -17.34
N THR A 159 -9.82 8.82 -18.67
CA THR A 159 -10.65 9.79 -19.40
C THR A 159 -12.15 9.51 -19.30
N ARG A 160 -12.62 8.88 -18.21
CA ARG A 160 -14.07 8.76 -17.93
C ARG A 160 -14.49 9.91 -17.02
N GLY A 161 -14.78 11.03 -17.65
CA GLY A 161 -15.31 12.23 -17.00
C GLY A 161 -15.59 13.42 -17.92
N ALA A 162 -15.40 13.29 -19.24
CA ALA A 162 -15.85 14.29 -20.21
C ALA A 162 -17.05 13.72 -20.98
N VAL A 163 -18.23 13.75 -20.35
CA VAL A 163 -19.49 13.79 -21.08
C VAL A 163 -20.20 15.04 -20.56
N ALA A 164 -20.14 16.09 -21.39
CA ALA A 164 -21.09 17.21 -21.35
C ALA A 164 -22.21 16.91 -22.35
#